data_AF-A0A3M5DNR9-F1
#
_entry.id   AF-A0A3M5DNR9-F1
#
_cell.length_a   1.000
_cell.length_b   1.000
_cell.length_c   1.000
_cell.angle_alpha   90.00
_cell.angle_beta   90.00
_cell.angle_gamma   90.00
#
_symmetry.space_group_name_H-M   'P 1'
#
loop_
_entity.id
_entity.type
_entity.pdbx_description
1 polymer ?
#
loop_
_entity_poly.entity_id
_entity_poly.type
_entity_poly.pdbx_seq_one_letter_code
_entity_poly.pdbx_strand_id
1 'polypeptide(L)'
;MFARIVVGVLIGVVAGIFINAKLPIEPKTMQIIHIFIAVIAIAFIAASFKFGAIYGVMAIAEIAGGYFACLKLFYGKGDER
;
A
#
# COMPACT_ATOMS: atom_id res chain seq x y z
N MET A 1 -6.54 6.62 3.16
CA MET A 1 -5.50 5.64 3.59
C MET A 1 -5.94 4.84 4.81
N PHE A 2 -6.38 5.48 5.90
CA PHE A 2 -6.82 4.81 7.13
C PHE A 2 -7.87 3.71 6.91
N ALA A 3 -8.91 3.99 6.11
CA ALA A 3 -9.95 2.99 5.79
C ALA A 3 -9.39 1.70 5.16
N ARG A 4 -8.34 1.79 4.32
CA ARG A 4 -7.75 0.59 3.70
C ARG A 4 -6.93 -0.23 4.68
N ILE A 5 -6.26 0.42 5.62
CA ILE A 5 -5.54 -0.25 6.73
C ILE A 5 -6.54 -0.95 7.65
N VAL A 6 -7.62 -0.25 8.03
CA VAL A 6 -8.69 -0.80 8.87
C VAL A 6 -9.37 -2.00 8.20
N VAL A 7 -9.66 -1.93 6.89
CA VAL A 7 -10.22 -3.05 6.14
C VAL A 7 -9.24 -4.23 6.06
N GLY A 8 -7.95 -3.97 5.83
CA GLY A 8 -6.92 -5.02 5.84
C GLY A 8 -6.81 -5.72 7.20
N VAL A 9 -6.84 -4.96 8.29
CA VAL A 9 -6.83 -5.49 9.67
C VAL A 9 -8.10 -6.32 9.94
N LEU A 10 -9.28 -5.83 9.56
CA LEU A 10 -10.54 -6.57 9.72
C LEU A 10 -10.53 -7.90 8.96
N ILE A 11 -10.06 -7.91 7.71
CA ILE A 11 -9.96 -9.14 6.91
C ILE A 11 -8.97 -10.11 7.55
N GLY A 12 -7.81 -9.62 8.01
CA GLY A 12 -6.81 -10.44 8.70
C GLY A 12 -7.33 -11.06 10.00
N VAL A 13 -8.08 -10.29 10.80
CA VAL A 13 -8.70 -10.77 12.04
C VAL A 13 -9.76 -11.83 11.75
N VAL A 14 -10.66 -11.59 10.80
CA VAL A 14 -11.72 -12.56 10.43
C VAL A 14 -11.11 -13.85 9.87
N ALA A 15 -10.11 -13.74 8.99
CA ALA A 15 -9.42 -14.90 8.44
C ALA A 15 -8.68 -15.71 9.53
N GLY A 16 -7.99 -15.03 10.46
CA GLY A 16 -7.30 -15.67 11.57
C GLY A 16 -8.25 -16.41 12.51
N ILE A 17 -9.42 -15.84 12.78
CA ILE A 17 -10.48 -16.50 13.56
C ILE A 17 -11.02 -17.73 12.81
N PHE A 18 -11.28 -17.61 11.51
CA PHE A 18 -11.78 -18.73 10.70
C PHE A 18 -10.78 -19.89 10.59
N ILE A 19 -9.48 -19.60 10.50
CA ILE A 19 -8.43 -20.63 10.44
C ILE A 19 -8.24 -21.33 11.79
N ASN A 20 -8.35 -20.59 12.90
CA ASN A 20 -8.17 -21.14 14.26
C ASN A 20 -9.44 -21.74 14.86
N ALA A 21 -10.61 -21.40 14.33
CA ALA A 21 -11.84 -22.11 14.63
C ALA A 21 -11.61 -23.57 14.25
N LYS A 22 -11.77 -24.50 15.21
CA LYS A 22 -11.71 -25.95 14.99
C LYS A 22 -12.92 -26.39 14.16
N LEU A 23 -12.96 -25.96 12.90
CA LEU A 23 -13.97 -26.36 11.95
C LEU A 23 -13.68 -27.80 11.55
N PRO A 24 -14.69 -28.69 11.52
CA PRO A 24 -14.53 -30.07 11.09
C PRO A 24 -14.40 -30.12 9.55
N ILE A 25 -13.30 -29.57 9.04
CA ILE A 25 -13.01 -29.45 7.61
C ILE A 25 -11.92 -30.44 7.25
N GLU A 26 -12.11 -31.13 6.12
CA GLU A 26 -11.16 -32.09 5.59
C GLU A 26 -9.79 -31.43 5.33
N PRO A 27 -8.66 -32.09 5.64
CA PRO A 27 -7.33 -31.46 5.58
C PRO A 27 -6.95 -30.94 4.18
N LYS A 28 -7.42 -31.59 3.10
CA LYS A 28 -7.24 -31.08 1.72
C LYS A 28 -7.95 -29.75 1.50
N THR A 29 -9.18 -29.63 1.99
CA THR A 29 -9.98 -28.39 1.89
C THR A 29 -9.33 -27.27 2.70
N MET A 30 -8.79 -27.58 3.88
CA MET A 30 -8.10 -26.59 4.71
C MET A 30 -6.81 -26.08 4.06
N GLN A 31 -6.06 -26.95 3.36
CA GLN A 31 -4.86 -26.58 2.62
C GLN A 31 -5.18 -25.62 1.46
N ILE A 32 -6.26 -25.88 0.71
CA ILE A 32 -6.73 -25.02 -0.38
C ILE A 32 -7.13 -23.64 0.17
N ILE A 33 -7.87 -23.61 1.27
CA ILE A 33 -8.28 -22.36 1.94
C ILE A 33 -7.04 -21.57 2.38
N HIS A 34 -6.03 -22.23 2.94
CA HIS A 34 -4.80 -21.55 3.38
C HIS A 34 -4.04 -20.90 2.21
N ILE A 35 -3.89 -21.63 1.11
CA ILE A 35 -3.23 -21.12 -0.11
C ILE A 35 -4.03 -19.94 -0.68
N PHE A 36 -5.35 -20.04 -0.73
CA PHE A 36 -6.22 -18.98 -1.21
C PHE A 36 -6.10 -17.70 -0.37
N ILE A 37 -6.13 -17.83 0.96
CA ILE A 37 -5.95 -16.71 1.89
C ILE A 37 -4.56 -16.08 1.72
N ALA A 38 -3.50 -16.88 1.55
CA ALA A 38 -2.15 -16.39 1.34
C ALA A 38 -2.03 -15.56 0.03
N VAL A 39 -2.63 -16.03 -1.07
CA VAL A 39 -2.64 -15.31 -2.34
C VAL A 39 -3.39 -13.97 -2.22
N ILE A 40 -4.55 -13.97 -1.57
CA ILE A 40 -5.33 -12.75 -1.33
C ILE A 40 -4.55 -11.75 -0.46
N ALA A 41 -3.88 -12.22 0.59
CA ALA A 41 -3.08 -11.37 1.46
C ALA A 41 -1.95 -10.69 0.67
N ILE A 42 -1.22 -11.44 -0.15
CA ILE A 42 -0.15 -10.89 -1.00
C ILE A 42 -0.71 -9.88 -2.01
N ALA A 43 -1.82 -10.20 -2.66
CA ALA A 43 -2.48 -9.30 -3.60
C ALA A 43 -2.96 -8.00 -2.93
N PHE A 44 -3.51 -8.09 -1.73
CA PHE A 44 -3.98 -6.94 -0.94
C PHE A 44 -2.82 -6.03 -0.51
N ILE A 45 -1.71 -6.62 -0.06
CA ILE A 45 -0.48 -5.90 0.27
C ILE A 45 0.03 -5.19 -0.99
N ALA A 46 0.23 -5.90 -2.09
CA ALA A 46 0.71 -5.33 -3.35
C ALA A 46 -0.21 -4.20 -3.87
N ALA A 47 -1.54 -4.37 -3.79
CA ALA A 47 -2.51 -3.34 -4.16
C ALA A 47 -2.45 -2.10 -3.25
N SER A 48 -2.18 -2.30 -1.95
CA SER A 48 -2.04 -1.22 -0.98
C SER A 48 -0.79 -0.36 -1.24
N PHE A 49 0.31 -0.98 -1.70
CA PHE A 49 1.55 -0.28 -2.04
C PHE A 49 1.46 0.54 -3.34
N LYS A 50 0.70 0.11 -4.36
CA LYS A 50 0.62 0.82 -5.65
C LYS A 50 0.14 2.27 -5.51
N PHE A 51 -0.88 2.50 -4.70
CA PHE A 51 -1.38 3.87 -4.49
C PHE A 51 -0.40 4.72 -3.69
N GLY A 52 0.24 4.16 -2.64
CA GLY A 52 1.26 4.88 -1.87
C GLY A 52 2.48 5.26 -2.70
N ALA A 53 2.94 4.36 -3.57
CA ALA A 53 4.07 4.62 -4.47
C ALA A 53 3.76 5.71 -5.50
N ILE A 54 2.57 5.69 -6.11
CA ILE A 54 2.17 6.72 -7.09
C ILE A 54 2.08 8.10 -6.43
N TYR A 55 1.40 8.20 -5.28
CA TYR A 55 1.30 9.48 -4.57
C TYR A 55 2.64 9.95 -4.00
N GLY A 56 3.49 9.02 -3.54
CA GLY A 56 4.84 9.35 -3.07
C GLY A 56 5.73 9.89 -4.18
N VAL A 57 5.73 9.26 -5.36
CA VAL A 57 6.48 9.73 -6.54
C VAL A 57 5.96 11.10 -6.99
N MET A 58 4.65 11.30 -6.98
CA MET A 58 4.04 12.58 -7.36
C MET A 58 4.42 13.70 -6.39
N ALA A 59 4.42 13.42 -5.08
CA ALA A 59 4.85 14.38 -4.06
C ALA A 59 6.34 14.74 -4.18
N ILE A 60 7.20 13.75 -4.47
CA ILE A 60 8.63 14.00 -4.74
C ILE A 60 8.79 14.87 -5.98
N ALA A 61 8.01 14.62 -7.04
CA ALA A 61 8.04 15.41 -8.26
C ALA A 61 7.55 16.86 -8.03
N GLU A 62 6.51 17.07 -7.24
CA GLU A 62 6.03 18.41 -6.85
C GLU A 62 7.06 19.16 -6.01
N ILE A 63 7.68 18.51 -5.02
CA ILE A 63 8.71 19.12 -4.17
C ILE A 63 9.94 19.50 -5.01
N ALA A 64 10.42 18.58 -5.86
CA ALA A 64 11.57 18.83 -6.72
C ALA A 64 11.27 19.92 -7.77
N GLY A 65 10.09 19.87 -8.40
CA GLY A 65 9.65 20.87 -9.37
C GLY A 65 9.51 22.26 -8.74
N GLY A 66 8.89 22.35 -7.56
CA GLY A 66 8.75 23.59 -6.82
C GLY A 66 10.10 24.17 -6.37
N TYR A 67 11.01 23.32 -5.90
CA TYR A 67 12.38 23.72 -5.56
C TYR A 67 13.15 24.26 -6.77
N PHE A 68 13.06 23.58 -7.92
CA PHE A 68 13.73 23.99 -9.15
C PHE A 68 13.15 25.30 -9.71
N ALA A 69 11.83 25.47 -9.67
CA ALA A 69 11.17 26.70 -10.06
C ALA A 69 11.55 27.87 -9.15
N CYS A 70 11.64 27.64 -7.84
CA CYS A 70 12.08 28.63 -6.86
C CYS A 70 13.54 29.07 -7.12
N LEU A 71 14.45 28.12 -7.34
CA LEU A 71 15.83 28.42 -7.73
C LEU A 71 15.89 29.24 -9.03
N LYS A 72 15.12 28.87 -10.05
CA LYS A 72 15.16 29.58 -11.34
C LYS A 72 14.60 31.01 -11.24
N LEU A 73 13.57 31.23 -10.42
CA LEU A 73 12.93 32.53 -10.24
C LEU A 73 13.71 33.48 -9.32
N PHE A 74 14.30 32.97 -8.25
CA PHE A 74 14.93 33.79 -7.22
C PHE A 74 16.47 33.80 -7.27
N TYR A 75 17.10 32.68 -7.68
CA TYR A 75 18.55 32.60 -7.84
C TYR A 75 19.00 32.88 -9.28
N GLY A 76 18.21 32.50 -10.29
CA GLY A 76 18.52 32.78 -11.70
C GLY A 76 18.39 34.24 -12.11
N LYS A 77 17.74 35.08 -11.28
CA LYS A 77 17.54 36.52 -11.53
C LYS A 77 18.63 37.39 -10.89
N GLY A 78 19.57 36.79 -10.16
CA GLY A 78 20.67 37.49 -9.48
C GLY A 78 21.95 37.64 -10.30
N ASP A 79 22.02 37.03 -11.49
CA ASP A 79 23.22 36.94 -12.34
C ASP A 79 23.03 37.66 -13.69
N GLU A 80 22.25 38.74 -13.69
CA GLU A 80 22.17 39.72 -14.81
C GLU A 80 22.62 41.11 -14.31
N ARG A 81 23.79 41.19 -13.66
CA ARG A 81 24.51 42.45 -13.45
C ARG A 81 25.98 42.32 -13.80
#